data_AF-A0A3B8RYU6-F1
#
_entry.id   AF-A0A3B8RYU6-F1
#
_cell.length_a   1.000
_cell.length_b   1.000
_cell.length_c   1.000
_cell.angle_alpha   90.00
_cell.angle_beta   90.00
_cell.angle_gamma   90.00
#
_symmetry.space_group_name_H-M   'P 1'
#
loop_
_entity.id
_entity.type
_entity.pdbx_description
1 polymer ?
#
loop_
_entity_poly.entity_id
_entity_poly.type
_entity_poly.pdbx_seq_one_letter_code
_entity_poly.pdbx_strand_id
1 'polypeptide(L)'
;MSTIRHKFRDYKNKENIEILILGTFNPDTSNNPADFFYGRGKNYLWNLLPKVFGYKELKNSSVSEKKEFIDKYKIGFADIIQELNVDSGNETNYADDYIDNKVLKWIDFEKFLKDHASLKKVFFTRKTFRDVPKMKEQIDIIKEICSENGVEFACLPTPARFENHKKLNEWISIFEK
;
A
#
# COMPACT_ATOMS: atom_id res chain seq x y z
N MET A 1 -22.91 0.57 -14.24
CA MET A 1 -22.07 1.06 -13.15
C MET A 1 -21.96 -0.04 -12.11
N SER A 2 -20.74 -0.38 -11.71
CA SER A 2 -20.44 -1.47 -10.80
C SER A 2 -19.55 -0.94 -9.66
N THR A 3 -19.96 -1.15 -8.41
CA THR A 3 -19.14 -0.77 -7.25
C THR A 3 -18.12 -1.86 -6.97
N ILE A 4 -16.84 -1.48 -6.87
CA ILE A 4 -15.74 -2.40 -6.54
C ILE A 4 -15.13 -1.95 -5.24
N ARG A 5 -15.07 -2.86 -4.29
CA ARG A 5 -14.47 -2.62 -2.96
C ARG A 5 -13.05 -3.14 -2.90
N HIS A 6 -12.31 -2.66 -1.92
CA HIS A 6 -11.02 -3.22 -1.57
C HIS A 6 -11.15 -4.69 -1.13
N LYS A 7 -10.23 -5.53 -1.61
CA LYS A 7 -10.20 -6.98 -1.35
C LYS A 7 -9.95 -7.32 0.12
N PHE A 8 -9.16 -6.52 0.81
CA PHE A 8 -8.80 -6.71 2.21
C PHE A 8 -9.46 -5.66 3.12
N ARG A 9 -10.64 -5.16 2.76
CA ARG A 9 -11.42 -4.19 3.56
C ARG A 9 -11.68 -4.61 5.01
N ASP A 10 -11.74 -5.93 5.26
CA ASP A 10 -11.99 -6.50 6.58
C ASP A 10 -10.69 -6.81 7.35
N TYR A 11 -9.52 -6.60 6.72
CA TYR A 11 -8.23 -6.75 7.38
C TYR A 11 -8.01 -5.65 8.40
N LYS A 12 -7.56 -6.05 9.59
CA LYS A 12 -7.21 -5.13 10.68
C LYS A 12 -5.73 -5.24 10.95
N ASN A 13 -5.03 -4.10 10.90
CA ASN A 13 -3.67 -4.00 11.41
C ASN A 13 -3.67 -4.20 12.93
N LYS A 14 -2.51 -4.54 13.48
CA LYS A 14 -2.32 -4.48 14.93
C LYS A 14 -2.24 -3.02 15.37
N GLU A 15 -2.76 -2.72 16.56
CA GLU A 15 -2.75 -1.36 17.12
C GLU A 15 -1.34 -0.78 17.28
N ASN A 16 -0.35 -1.63 17.52
CA ASN A 16 1.04 -1.25 17.82
C ASN A 16 1.97 -1.15 16.61
N ILE A 17 1.43 -1.02 15.39
CA ILE A 17 2.27 -0.81 14.20
C ILE A 17 3.05 0.51 14.33
N GLU A 18 4.28 0.52 13.83
CA GLU A 18 5.14 1.72 13.78
C GLU A 18 5.40 2.15 12.34
N ILE A 19 5.23 1.26 11.38
CA ILE A 19 5.44 1.51 9.95
C ILE A 19 4.18 1.13 9.19
N LEU A 20 3.67 2.02 8.34
CA LEU A 20 2.57 1.73 7.42
C LEU A 20 3.11 1.68 5.99
N ILE A 21 2.90 0.57 5.31
CA ILE A 21 3.06 0.49 3.86
C ILE A 21 1.72 0.79 3.20
N LEU A 22 1.66 1.91 2.47
CA LEU A 22 0.46 2.42 1.85
C LEU A 22 0.50 2.18 0.33
N GLY A 23 -0.51 1.50 -0.22
CA GLY A 23 -0.66 1.30 -1.66
C GLY A 23 -1.80 2.10 -2.28
N THR A 24 -2.07 1.86 -3.55
CA THR A 24 -3.12 2.54 -4.31
C THR A 24 -4.49 1.89 -4.10
N PHE A 25 -4.66 0.68 -4.61
CA PHE A 25 -5.89 -0.09 -4.52
C PHE A 25 -5.67 -1.58 -4.85
N ASN A 26 -6.31 -2.47 -4.10
CA ASN A 26 -6.41 -3.88 -4.45
C ASN A 26 -7.89 -4.30 -4.58
N PRO A 27 -8.43 -4.46 -5.80
CA PRO A 27 -9.86 -4.67 -6.02
C PRO A 27 -10.32 -6.09 -5.68
N ASP A 28 -11.51 -6.20 -5.08
CA ASP A 28 -12.17 -7.47 -4.83
C ASP A 28 -12.90 -7.97 -6.08
N THR A 29 -12.21 -8.77 -6.89
CA THR A 29 -12.76 -9.38 -8.09
C THR A 29 -12.43 -10.87 -8.11
N SER A 30 -13.26 -11.65 -8.79
CA SER A 30 -13.05 -13.10 -8.96
C SER A 30 -11.69 -13.46 -9.55
N ASN A 31 -11.11 -12.57 -10.37
CA ASN A 31 -9.84 -12.77 -11.05
C ASN A 31 -8.63 -12.24 -10.26
N ASN A 32 -8.81 -11.72 -9.04
CA ASN A 32 -7.70 -11.28 -8.21
C ASN A 32 -7.18 -12.44 -7.35
N PRO A 33 -6.00 -13.02 -7.61
CA PRO A 33 -5.49 -14.16 -6.87
C PRO A 33 -4.82 -13.81 -5.54
N ALA A 34 -4.74 -12.52 -5.18
CA ALA A 34 -4.02 -12.11 -3.98
C ALA A 34 -4.70 -12.67 -2.71
N ASP A 35 -3.94 -13.41 -1.90
CA ASP A 35 -4.31 -13.95 -0.60
C ASP A 35 -3.98 -13.01 0.55
N PHE A 36 -3.05 -12.09 0.32
CA PHE A 36 -2.65 -11.02 1.23
C PHE A 36 -2.18 -9.77 0.46
N PHE A 37 -1.91 -8.67 1.19
CA PHE A 37 -1.43 -7.41 0.59
C PHE A 37 -0.24 -7.65 -0.33
N TYR A 38 -0.23 -6.99 -1.49
CA TYR A 38 0.81 -7.16 -2.52
C TYR A 38 1.02 -8.63 -2.97
N GLY A 39 0.03 -9.51 -2.83
CA GLY A 39 0.13 -10.95 -3.13
C GLY A 39 0.04 -11.34 -4.62
N ARG A 40 -0.14 -10.38 -5.54
CA ARG A 40 -0.20 -10.68 -6.99
C ARG A 40 1.20 -11.05 -7.49
N GLY A 41 1.31 -12.08 -8.36
CA GLY A 41 2.62 -12.63 -8.78
C GLY A 41 3.60 -11.64 -9.41
N LYS A 42 3.11 -10.59 -10.10
CA LYS A 42 3.93 -9.50 -10.66
C LYS A 42 4.34 -8.44 -9.63
N ASN A 43 4.03 -8.61 -8.35
CA ASN A 43 4.45 -7.71 -7.29
C ASN A 43 5.66 -8.29 -6.53
N TYR A 44 6.61 -7.43 -6.20
CA TYR A 44 7.90 -7.79 -5.58
C TYR A 44 8.07 -7.16 -4.20
N LEU A 45 6.99 -6.67 -3.58
CA LEU A 45 7.06 -6.10 -2.23
C LEU A 45 7.62 -7.13 -1.24
N TRP A 46 7.15 -8.37 -1.32
CA TRP A 46 7.63 -9.46 -0.47
C TRP A 46 9.05 -9.95 -0.81
N ASN A 47 9.68 -9.44 -1.86
CA ASN A 47 11.13 -9.60 -2.06
C ASN A 47 11.90 -8.41 -1.48
N LEU A 48 11.44 -7.19 -1.77
CA LEU A 48 12.10 -5.93 -1.41
C LEU A 48 12.02 -5.64 0.10
N LEU A 49 10.81 -5.64 0.66
CA LEU A 49 10.55 -5.20 2.03
C LEU A 49 11.31 -6.05 3.04
N PRO A 50 11.33 -7.40 2.98
CA PRO A 50 12.14 -8.18 3.92
C PRO A 50 13.64 -7.88 3.85
N LYS A 51 14.18 -7.67 2.65
CA LYS A 51 15.61 -7.37 2.46
C LYS A 51 16.04 -6.04 3.08
N VAL A 52 15.14 -5.04 3.12
CA VAL A 52 15.38 -3.78 3.84
C VAL A 52 15.70 -4.01 5.31
N PHE A 53 15.12 -5.04 5.93
CA PHE A 53 15.36 -5.41 7.33
C PHE A 53 16.40 -6.51 7.51
N GLY A 54 17.20 -6.80 6.47
CA GLY A 54 18.17 -7.91 6.49
C GLY A 54 17.52 -9.30 6.61
N TYR A 55 16.25 -9.42 6.21
CA TYR A 55 15.47 -10.66 6.30
C TYR A 55 15.40 -11.39 4.96
N LYS A 56 15.20 -12.72 4.99
CA LYS A 56 15.03 -13.54 3.78
C LYS A 56 13.79 -13.08 2.99
N GLU A 57 13.80 -13.21 1.67
CA GLU A 57 12.62 -12.90 0.87
C GLU A 57 11.42 -13.81 1.19
N LEU A 58 10.22 -13.26 1.06
CA LEU A 58 8.96 -13.90 1.47
C LEU A 58 7.94 -14.00 0.32
N LYS A 59 8.34 -13.76 -0.93
CA LYS A 59 7.42 -13.76 -2.09
C LYS A 59 6.62 -15.05 -2.18
N ASN A 60 7.31 -16.18 -2.03
CA ASN A 60 6.75 -17.53 -2.12
C ASN A 60 6.43 -18.13 -0.75
N SER A 61 6.53 -17.34 0.33
CA SER A 61 6.21 -17.77 1.69
C SER A 61 4.70 -17.73 1.94
N SER A 62 4.27 -18.49 2.93
CA SER A 62 2.90 -18.53 3.40
C SER A 62 2.44 -17.18 3.97
N VAL A 63 1.12 -16.97 4.03
CA VAL A 63 0.54 -15.80 4.70
C VAL A 63 0.92 -15.75 6.19
N SER A 64 1.09 -16.89 6.85
CA SER A 64 1.54 -16.95 8.25
C SER A 64 2.94 -16.36 8.42
N GLU A 65 3.90 -16.80 7.61
CA GLU A 65 5.27 -16.27 7.65
C GLU A 65 5.33 -14.77 7.34
N LYS A 66 4.49 -14.30 6.40
CA LYS A 66 4.35 -12.86 6.10
C LYS A 66 3.81 -12.09 7.31
N LYS A 67 2.83 -12.66 8.03
CA LYS A 67 2.26 -12.08 9.26
C LYS A 67 3.29 -12.04 10.40
N GLU A 68 4.06 -13.11 10.59
CA GLU A 68 5.14 -13.15 11.57
C GLU A 68 6.21 -12.08 11.30
N PHE A 69 6.59 -11.91 10.03
CA PHE A 69 7.52 -10.85 9.62
C PHE A 69 6.98 -9.46 9.95
N ILE A 70 5.74 -9.14 9.56
CA ILE A 70 5.19 -7.79 9.78
C ILE A 70 4.95 -7.54 11.27
N ASP A 71 4.62 -8.56 12.05
CA ASP A 71 4.48 -8.46 13.49
C ASP A 71 5.81 -8.15 14.16
N LYS A 72 6.88 -8.86 13.76
CA LYS A 72 8.24 -8.66 14.26
C LYS A 72 8.73 -7.24 14.03
N TYR A 73 8.43 -6.66 12.86
CA TYR A 73 8.90 -5.32 12.47
C TYR A 73 7.82 -4.23 12.63
N LYS A 74 6.67 -4.56 13.25
CA LYS A 74 5.54 -3.65 13.51
C LYS A 74 5.06 -2.93 12.24
N ILE A 75 4.89 -3.68 11.17
CA ILE A 75 4.47 -3.19 9.86
C ILE A 75 2.97 -3.41 9.68
N GLY A 76 2.27 -2.35 9.27
CA GLY A 76 0.89 -2.40 8.80
C GLY A 76 0.76 -2.18 7.30
N PHE A 77 -0.41 -2.48 6.76
CA PHE A 77 -0.79 -2.21 5.38
C PHE A 77 -2.13 -1.49 5.28
N ALA A 78 -2.23 -0.60 4.31
CA ALA A 78 -3.47 -0.01 3.86
C ALA A 78 -3.34 0.40 2.39
N ASP A 79 -4.46 0.74 1.76
CA ASP A 79 -4.49 1.38 0.44
C ASP A 79 -5.31 2.67 0.53
N ILE A 80 -4.96 3.67 -0.29
CA ILE A 80 -5.63 4.99 -0.26
C ILE A 80 -7.06 4.94 -0.80
N ILE A 81 -7.39 3.97 -1.65
CA ILE A 81 -8.74 3.78 -2.20
C ILE A 81 -9.44 2.65 -1.45
N GLN A 82 -10.68 2.89 -1.05
CA GLN A 82 -11.55 1.90 -0.42
C GLN A 82 -12.61 1.36 -1.39
N GLU A 83 -13.19 2.25 -2.20
CA GLU A 83 -14.26 1.89 -3.14
C GLU A 83 -14.13 2.67 -4.45
N LEU A 84 -14.39 1.98 -5.56
CA LEU A 84 -14.52 2.54 -6.90
C LEU A 84 -15.95 2.36 -7.41
N ASN A 85 -16.39 3.26 -8.29
CA ASN A 85 -17.56 3.08 -9.13
C ASN A 85 -17.14 3.07 -10.60
N VAL A 86 -17.13 1.89 -11.22
CA VAL A 86 -16.61 1.70 -12.59
C VAL A 86 -17.73 1.47 -13.59
N ASP A 87 -17.41 1.72 -14.87
CA ASP A 87 -18.31 1.39 -15.97
C ASP A 87 -18.45 -0.14 -16.09
N SER A 88 -19.63 -0.63 -16.46
CA SER A 88 -19.86 -2.06 -16.60
C SER A 88 -18.94 -2.66 -17.67
N GLY A 89 -18.32 -3.79 -17.38
CA GLY A 89 -17.29 -4.42 -18.23
C GLY A 89 -15.85 -3.96 -17.93
N ASN A 90 -15.65 -2.95 -17.07
CA ASN A 90 -14.33 -2.50 -16.64
C ASN A 90 -13.96 -2.97 -15.22
N GLU A 91 -14.61 -4.02 -14.71
CA GLU A 91 -14.42 -4.44 -13.33
C GLU A 91 -13.00 -4.97 -13.04
N THR A 92 -12.28 -5.35 -14.08
CA THR A 92 -10.90 -5.84 -13.98
C THR A 92 -9.87 -4.84 -14.54
N ASN A 93 -10.29 -3.62 -14.85
CA ASN A 93 -9.40 -2.56 -15.29
C ASN A 93 -8.64 -1.97 -14.08
N TYR A 94 -7.37 -2.35 -13.95
CA TYR A 94 -6.49 -1.94 -12.87
C TYR A 94 -5.54 -0.80 -13.24
N ALA A 95 -5.78 -0.13 -14.38
CA ALA A 95 -4.94 0.97 -14.80
C ALA A 95 -5.15 2.17 -13.86
N ASP A 96 -4.07 2.64 -13.23
CA ASP A 96 -4.14 3.67 -12.19
C ASP A 96 -4.78 4.98 -12.71
N ASP A 97 -4.51 5.34 -13.97
CA ASP A 97 -5.07 6.49 -14.68
C ASP A 97 -6.58 6.37 -14.94
N TYR A 98 -7.05 5.16 -15.23
CA TYR A 98 -8.46 4.86 -15.33
C TYR A 98 -9.15 4.96 -13.96
N ILE A 99 -8.63 4.28 -12.93
CA ILE A 99 -9.29 4.20 -11.62
C ILE A 99 -9.27 5.52 -10.86
N ASP A 100 -8.29 6.41 -11.10
CA ASP A 100 -8.19 7.72 -10.45
C ASP A 100 -9.49 8.53 -10.57
N ASN A 101 -10.15 8.43 -11.73
CA ASN A 101 -11.42 9.11 -11.99
C ASN A 101 -12.66 8.36 -11.53
N LYS A 102 -12.51 7.15 -10.99
CA LYS A 102 -13.59 6.27 -10.56
C LYS A 102 -13.68 6.12 -9.05
N VAL A 103 -12.85 6.84 -8.29
CA VAL A 103 -12.83 6.73 -6.83
C VAL A 103 -14.13 7.24 -6.22
N LEU A 104 -14.81 6.33 -5.52
CA LEU A 104 -16.03 6.63 -4.78
C LEU A 104 -15.71 6.94 -3.31
N LYS A 105 -14.70 6.27 -2.76
CA LYS A 105 -14.31 6.41 -1.35
C LYS A 105 -12.81 6.27 -1.16
N TRP A 106 -12.22 7.28 -0.54
CA TRP A 106 -10.84 7.28 -0.05
C TRP A 106 -10.76 6.67 1.35
N ILE A 107 -9.56 6.32 1.79
CA ILE A 107 -9.28 5.99 3.18
C ILE A 107 -9.52 7.21 4.07
N ASP A 108 -10.13 6.98 5.24
CA ASP A 108 -10.16 7.95 6.33
C ASP A 108 -8.84 7.85 7.10
N PHE A 109 -7.84 8.62 6.65
CA PHE A 109 -6.49 8.52 7.17
C PHE A 109 -6.34 9.13 8.57
N GLU A 110 -7.09 10.19 8.89
CA GLU A 110 -7.11 10.75 10.24
C GLU A 110 -7.62 9.72 11.25
N LYS A 111 -8.70 9.02 10.92
CA LYS A 111 -9.20 7.93 11.76
C LYS A 111 -8.18 6.80 11.84
N PHE A 112 -7.57 6.40 10.71
CA PHE A 112 -6.52 5.38 10.72
C PHE A 112 -5.40 5.75 11.68
N LEU A 113 -4.95 7.00 11.69
CA LEU A 113 -3.90 7.47 12.57
C LEU A 113 -4.31 7.44 14.05
N LYS A 114 -5.54 7.88 14.37
CA LYS A 114 -6.10 7.81 15.73
C LYS A 114 -6.13 6.39 16.26
N ASP A 115 -6.46 5.42 15.41
CA ASP A 115 -6.51 3.99 15.76
C ASP A 115 -5.11 3.37 15.92
N HIS A 116 -4.04 4.04 15.47
CA HIS A 116 -2.66 3.55 15.48
C HIS A 116 -1.68 4.62 15.97
N ALA A 117 -1.85 5.08 17.22
CA ALA A 117 -1.06 6.17 17.80
C ALA A 117 0.46 5.89 17.89
N SER A 118 0.91 4.63 17.74
CA SER A 118 2.33 4.28 17.67
C SER A 118 2.96 4.46 16.29
N LEU A 119 2.19 4.86 15.28
CA LEU A 119 2.68 5.00 13.91
C LEU A 119 3.74 6.10 13.84
N LYS A 120 4.90 5.77 13.24
CA LYS A 120 6.04 6.67 13.10
C LYS A 120 6.37 6.98 11.66
N LYS A 121 6.18 6.00 10.76
CA LYS A 121 6.53 6.12 9.34
C LYS A 121 5.41 5.63 8.43
N VAL A 122 5.18 6.34 7.34
CA VAL A 122 4.26 5.98 6.26
C VAL A 122 5.02 5.97 4.95
N PHE A 123 5.00 4.84 4.27
CA PHE A 123 5.65 4.66 2.98
C PHE A 123 4.63 4.37 1.89
N PHE A 124 4.42 5.34 1.00
CA PHE A 124 3.54 5.16 -0.15
C PHE A 124 4.28 4.52 -1.31
N THR A 125 3.78 3.41 -1.85
CA THR A 125 4.50 2.57 -2.83
C THR A 125 4.48 3.09 -4.28
N ARG A 126 4.52 4.41 -4.45
CA ARG A 126 4.58 5.10 -5.75
C ARG A 126 5.28 6.46 -5.65
N LYS A 127 6.01 6.83 -6.71
CA LYS A 127 6.72 8.13 -6.85
C LYS A 127 6.18 9.06 -7.93
N THR A 128 5.38 8.56 -8.86
CA THR A 128 4.96 9.31 -10.07
C THR A 128 3.46 9.54 -10.07
N PHE A 129 3.04 10.78 -10.35
CA PHE A 129 1.65 11.21 -10.21
C PHE A 129 1.06 11.89 -11.47
N ARG A 130 1.78 11.86 -12.59
CA ARG A 130 1.40 12.60 -13.80
C ARG A 130 -0.02 12.30 -14.28
N ASP A 131 -0.39 11.02 -14.28
CA ASP A 131 -1.64 10.54 -14.88
C ASP A 131 -2.73 10.25 -13.83
N VAL A 132 -2.54 10.72 -12.60
CA VAL A 132 -3.41 10.41 -11.43
C VAL A 132 -3.57 11.59 -10.46
N PRO A 133 -4.06 12.74 -10.96
CA PRO A 133 -4.15 13.96 -10.16
C PRO A 133 -4.96 13.79 -8.86
N LYS A 134 -6.02 12.97 -8.83
CA LYS A 134 -6.85 12.81 -7.62
C LYS A 134 -6.14 12.00 -6.54
N MET A 135 -5.42 10.94 -6.90
CA MET A 135 -4.53 10.24 -5.98
C MET A 135 -3.41 11.16 -5.48
N LYS A 136 -2.91 12.08 -6.30
CA LYS A 136 -1.91 13.06 -5.87
C LYS A 136 -2.48 13.96 -4.78
N GLU A 137 -3.66 14.53 -5.00
CA GLU A 137 -4.37 15.36 -4.02
C GLU A 137 -4.58 14.59 -2.70
N GLN A 138 -5.06 13.35 -2.77
CA GLN A 138 -5.23 12.51 -1.59
C GLN A 138 -3.92 12.25 -0.85
N ILE A 139 -2.82 12.02 -1.57
CA ILE A 139 -1.50 11.82 -0.96
C ILE A 139 -0.98 13.10 -0.31
N ASP A 140 -1.26 14.27 -0.89
CA ASP A 140 -0.87 15.54 -0.29
C ASP A 140 -1.64 15.81 1.01
N ILE A 141 -2.94 15.48 1.07
CA ILE A 141 -3.73 15.48 2.32
C ILE A 141 -3.11 14.53 3.35
N ILE A 142 -2.78 13.29 2.97
CA ILE A 142 -2.19 12.31 3.88
C ILE A 142 -0.83 12.78 4.41
N LYS A 143 0.00 13.42 3.57
CA LYS A 143 1.28 14.00 3.99
C LYS A 143 1.09 15.12 5.00
N GLU A 144 0.12 15.99 4.80
CA GLU A 144 -0.21 17.07 5.74
C GLU A 144 -0.61 16.50 7.10
N ILE A 145 -1.54 15.54 7.12
CA ILE A 145 -1.94 14.82 8.34
C ILE A 145 -0.73 14.17 9.02
N CYS A 146 0.15 13.50 8.27
CA CYS A 146 1.36 12.90 8.82
C CYS A 146 2.26 13.96 9.47
N SER A 147 2.50 15.07 8.77
CA SER A 147 3.35 16.17 9.24
C SER A 147 2.82 16.79 10.52
N GLU A 148 1.51 17.04 10.61
CA GLU A 148 0.87 17.62 11.80
C GLU A 148 0.96 16.70 13.03
N ASN A 149 1.11 15.40 12.82
CA ASN A 149 1.16 14.39 13.88
C ASN A 149 2.57 13.82 14.12
N GLY A 150 3.60 14.43 13.54
CA GLY A 150 4.99 13.99 13.74
C GLY A 150 5.31 12.62 13.13
N VAL A 151 4.56 12.21 12.11
CA VAL A 151 4.76 10.96 11.36
C VAL A 151 5.55 11.25 10.09
N GLU A 152 6.63 10.53 9.89
CA GLU A 152 7.43 10.63 8.67
C GLU A 152 6.67 10.04 7.48
N PHE A 153 6.64 10.76 6.36
CA PHE A 153 6.05 10.28 5.12
C PHE A 153 7.08 10.25 4.00
N ALA A 154 7.16 9.15 3.25
CA ALA A 154 7.96 9.07 2.04
C ALA A 154 7.32 8.23 0.92
N CYS A 155 7.69 8.54 -0.32
CA CYS A 155 7.31 7.77 -1.50
C CYS A 155 8.40 6.76 -1.87
N LEU A 156 8.04 5.48 -2.00
CA LEU A 156 8.90 4.39 -2.45
C LEU A 156 8.76 4.14 -3.96
N PRO A 157 9.83 3.68 -4.64
CA PRO A 157 9.70 3.07 -5.96
C PRO A 157 8.69 1.93 -5.94
N THR A 158 7.82 1.85 -6.95
CA THR A 158 6.78 0.82 -6.98
C THR A 158 7.37 -0.60 -6.95
N PRO A 159 6.83 -1.50 -6.11
CA PRO A 159 7.22 -2.90 -6.08
C PRO A 159 6.62 -3.70 -7.25
N ALA A 160 5.82 -3.10 -8.12
CA ALA A 160 5.27 -3.79 -9.28
C ALA A 160 6.34 -4.13 -10.34
N ARG A 161 6.08 -5.22 -11.06
CA ARG A 161 6.76 -5.75 -12.25
C ARG A 161 8.15 -6.37 -12.06
N PHE A 162 9.06 -5.73 -11.31
CA PHE A 162 10.43 -6.21 -11.17
C PHE A 162 11.12 -5.71 -9.90
N GLU A 163 12.23 -6.37 -9.55
CA GLU A 163 13.22 -5.95 -8.55
C GLU A 163 14.61 -5.87 -9.21
N ASN A 164 15.45 -4.94 -8.75
CA ASN A 164 16.88 -4.90 -9.04
C ASN A 164 17.64 -4.21 -7.91
N HIS A 165 18.97 -4.31 -7.91
CA HIS A 165 19.83 -3.72 -6.86
C HIS A 165 19.61 -2.22 -6.68
N LYS A 166 19.43 -1.45 -7.77
CA LYS A 166 19.16 -0.01 -7.69
C LYS A 166 17.86 0.27 -6.92
N LYS A 167 16.79 -0.46 -7.23
CA LYS A 167 15.49 -0.32 -6.57
C LYS A 167 15.58 -0.70 -5.09
N LEU A 168 16.29 -1.78 -4.76
CA LEU A 168 16.49 -2.22 -3.39
C LEU A 168 17.29 -1.18 -2.58
N ASN A 169 18.39 -0.66 -3.12
CA ASN A 169 19.20 0.37 -2.46
C ASN A 169 18.40 1.65 -2.22
N GLU A 170 17.53 2.02 -3.16
CA GLU A 170 16.63 3.17 -2.98
C GLU A 170 15.60 2.92 -1.88
N TRP A 171 15.04 1.70 -1.77
CA TRP A 171 14.20 1.32 -0.64
C TRP A 171 14.94 1.43 0.70
N ILE A 172 16.15 0.84 0.80
CA ILE A 172 16.99 0.91 2.01
C ILE A 172 17.24 2.36 2.42
N SER A 173 17.70 3.19 1.48
CA SER A 173 17.99 4.61 1.74
C SER A 173 16.77 5.41 2.18
N ILE A 174 15.56 5.05 1.76
CA ILE A 174 14.33 5.74 2.19
C ILE A 174 13.91 5.31 3.59
N PHE A 175 14.13 4.05 3.97
CA PHE A 175 13.79 3.56 5.32
C PHE A 175 14.75 4.07 6.40
N GLU A 176 16.01 4.32 6.03
CA GLU A 176 17.07 4.82 6.93
C GLU A 176 17.02 6.32 7.19
N LYS A 177 16.24 7.08 6.40
CA LYS A 177 15.97 8.50 6.66
C LYS A 177 15.09 8.68 7.90
#